data_AF-A0AA35RZE3-F1
#
_entry.id   AF-A0AA35RZE3-F1
#
_cell.length_a   1.000
_cell.length_b   1.000
_cell.length_c   1.000
_cell.angle_alpha   90.00
_cell.angle_beta   90.00
_cell.angle_gamma   90.00
#
_symmetry.space_group_name_H-M   'P 1'
#
loop_
_entity.id
_entity.type
_entity.pdbx_description
1 polymer ?
#
loop_
_entity_poly.entity_id
_entity_poly.type
_entity_poly.pdbx_seq_one_letter_code
_entity_poly.pdbx_strand_id
1 'polypeptide(L)'
;MHACYSCFLAFILLCDGCTQYPVHIGPVEGVSVASLPVCLPRLKISIRDLHSVLEALHNLYSSKITFEYQLPSSSQKLNTTNECIVSVLSGLTLIALQICEVLEEHNEVFSAALSQSTPTSSQAKSSASSVVQRLRQRATSYIRTLNKECPESVPYTLALHHARCMSSSSEKRETLSKQVVSSQEMIVQLEQENERIKLDLQLLEVKYEKGQKKAKRLEEESSHQSSGGASGVLTPAQSRNSLGVSTQVQSLSDSVGNLALLEEEVSDE
;
A
#
# COMPACT_ATOMS: atom_id res chain seq x y z
N MET A 1 38.30 34.78 45.16
CA MET A 1 39.33 33.75 44.96
C MET A 1 39.35 32.72 46.10
N HIS A 2 39.38 33.11 47.39
CA HIS A 2 39.36 32.15 48.51
C HIS A 2 38.09 31.26 48.60
N ALA A 3 36.91 31.76 48.23
CA ALA A 3 35.67 30.99 48.29
C ALA A 3 35.56 29.88 47.20
N CYS A 4 36.18 30.08 46.03
CA CYS A 4 36.22 29.03 45.00
C CYS A 4 37.22 27.93 45.35
N TYR A 5 38.36 28.28 45.97
CA TYR A 5 39.33 27.30 46.45
C TYR A 5 38.78 26.46 47.61
N SER A 6 38.00 27.05 48.52
CA SER A 6 37.37 26.28 49.61
C SER A 6 36.32 25.29 49.09
N CYS A 7 35.57 25.65 48.05
CA CYS A 7 34.64 24.71 47.41
C CYS A 7 35.38 23.59 46.66
N PHE A 8 36.50 23.91 45.99
CA PHE A 8 37.31 22.92 45.27
C PHE A 8 38.01 21.93 46.21
N LEU A 9 38.56 22.40 47.35
CA LEU A 9 39.14 21.55 48.39
C LEU A 9 38.08 20.72 49.13
N ALA A 10 36.91 21.28 49.42
CA ALA A 10 35.80 20.52 50.00
C ALA A 10 35.31 19.40 49.06
N PHE A 11 35.41 19.62 47.74
CA PHE A 11 35.05 18.65 46.72
C PHE A 11 36.08 17.52 46.57
N ILE A 12 37.37 17.84 46.60
CA ILE A 12 38.45 16.82 46.65
C ILE A 12 38.34 15.97 47.92
N LEU A 13 38.08 16.60 49.07
CA LEU A 13 37.90 15.88 50.35
C LEU A 13 36.62 15.03 50.40
N LEU A 14 35.56 15.42 49.69
CA LEU A 14 34.36 14.59 49.54
C LEU A 14 34.62 13.37 48.63
N CYS A 15 35.43 13.53 47.58
CA CYS A 15 35.83 12.42 46.69
C CYS A 15 36.80 11.45 47.37
N ASP A 16 37.78 11.92 48.15
CA ASP A 16 38.70 11.05 48.90
C ASP A 16 37.99 10.28 50.03
N GLY A 17 36.93 10.86 50.62
CA GLY A 17 36.13 10.21 51.66
C GLY A 17 35.29 9.01 51.18
N CYS A 18 35.10 8.83 49.87
CA CYS A 18 34.29 7.75 49.31
C CYS A 18 35.06 6.44 49.05
N THR A 19 36.39 6.42 49.13
CA THR A 19 37.20 5.21 48.86
C THR A 19 37.36 4.29 50.07
N GLN A 20 36.87 4.67 51.26
CA GLN A 20 37.14 3.95 52.53
C GLN A 20 35.89 3.42 53.27
N TYR A 21 34.77 3.20 52.58
CA TYR A 21 33.61 2.52 53.19
C TYR A 21 33.20 1.29 52.38
N PRO A 22 33.17 0.08 52.97
CA PRO A 22 32.54 -1.07 52.31
C PRO A 22 31.05 -0.77 52.17
N VAL A 23 30.60 -0.57 50.93
CA VAL A 23 29.19 -0.36 50.61
C VAL A 23 28.45 -1.68 50.86
N HIS A 24 27.90 -1.82 52.06
CA HIS A 24 27.01 -2.92 52.39
C HIS A 24 25.65 -2.64 51.74
N ILE A 25 25.49 -3.08 50.49
CA ILE A 25 24.22 -3.00 49.76
C ILE A 25 23.25 -3.99 50.42
N GLY A 26 22.38 -3.48 51.30
CA GLY A 26 21.26 -4.24 51.84
C GLY A 26 20.31 -4.71 50.72
N PRO A 27 19.48 -5.73 50.95
CA PRO A 27 18.62 -6.30 49.94
C PRO A 27 17.59 -5.26 49.50
N VAL A 28 17.68 -4.80 48.25
CA VAL A 28 16.73 -3.89 47.64
C VAL A 28 15.49 -4.71 47.25
N GLU A 29 14.53 -4.81 48.18
CA GLU A 29 13.21 -5.36 47.90
C GLU A 29 12.48 -4.48 46.89
N GLY A 30 12.50 -4.87 45.61
CA GLY A 30 11.69 -4.21 44.58
C GLY A 30 12.18 -4.33 43.15
N VAL A 31 13.47 -4.63 42.93
CA VAL A 31 13.99 -4.87 41.58
C VAL A 31 14.11 -6.37 41.35
N SER A 32 13.35 -6.91 40.40
CA SER A 32 13.52 -8.30 39.98
C SER A 32 14.97 -8.49 39.50
N VAL A 33 15.73 -9.35 40.18
CA VAL A 33 17.13 -9.72 39.86
C VAL A 33 17.32 -10.03 38.36
N ALA A 34 16.25 -10.40 37.67
CA ALA A 34 16.25 -10.71 36.25
C ALA A 34 16.12 -9.52 35.26
N SER A 35 15.84 -8.28 35.68
CA SER A 35 15.91 -7.10 34.79
C SER A 35 17.25 -6.38 34.87
N LEU A 36 18.00 -6.63 35.94
CA LEU A 36 19.22 -5.93 36.27
C LEU A 36 20.42 -6.13 35.32
N PRO A 37 20.65 -7.31 34.68
CA PRO A 37 21.71 -7.45 33.67
C PRO A 37 21.45 -6.62 32.40
N VAL A 38 20.22 -6.14 32.18
CA VAL A 38 19.90 -5.20 31.10
C VAL A 38 19.99 -3.74 31.57
N CYS A 39 19.68 -3.48 32.85
CA CYS A 39 19.73 -2.14 33.44
C CYS A 39 21.16 -1.63 33.65
N LEU A 40 22.10 -2.46 34.11
CA LEU A 40 23.48 -2.02 34.40
C LEU A 40 24.23 -1.54 33.14
N PRO A 41 24.20 -2.26 32.00
CA PRO A 41 24.78 -1.76 30.75
C PRO A 41 24.09 -0.48 30.25
N ARG A 42 22.77 -0.37 30.41
CA ARG A 42 22.02 0.85 30.03
C ARG A 42 22.39 2.05 30.89
N LEU A 43 22.59 1.84 32.19
CA LEU A 43 23.06 2.87 33.10
C LEU A 43 24.47 3.35 32.71
N LYS A 44 25.38 2.41 32.41
CA LYS A 44 26.73 2.73 31.90
C LYS A 44 26.70 3.60 30.66
N ILE A 45 25.89 3.23 29.67
CA ILE A 45 25.72 3.99 28.44
C ILE A 45 25.19 5.40 28.76
N SER A 46 24.14 5.50 29.58
CA SER A 46 23.54 6.80 29.93
C SER A 46 24.51 7.74 30.66
N ILE A 47 25.38 7.23 31.53
CA ILE A 47 26.36 8.05 32.25
C ILE A 47 27.50 8.47 31.32
N ARG A 48 27.91 7.58 30.40
CA ARG A 48 28.90 7.91 29.36
C ARG A 48 28.39 8.97 28.39
N ASP A 49 27.13 8.87 27.98
CA ASP A 49 26.48 9.88 27.14
C ASP A 49 26.41 11.23 27.89
N LEU A 50 26.07 11.20 29.18
CA LEU A 50 26.08 12.40 30.02
C LEU A 50 27.48 13.03 30.13
N HIS A 51 28.52 12.21 30.36
CA HIS A 51 29.91 12.68 30.36
C HIS A 51 30.27 13.34 29.03
N SER A 52 29.97 12.68 27.91
CA SER A 52 30.25 13.21 26.57
C SER A 52 29.55 14.55 26.30
N VAL A 53 28.28 14.69 26.72
CA VAL A 53 27.54 15.95 26.60
C VAL A 53 28.14 17.05 27.48
N LEU A 54 28.54 16.73 28.71
CA LEU A 54 29.18 17.68 29.62
C LEU A 54 30.54 18.15 29.11
N GLU A 55 31.35 17.24 28.57
CA GLU A 55 32.64 17.54 27.96
C GLU A 55 32.47 18.43 26.72
N ALA A 56 31.52 18.10 25.84
CA ALA A 56 31.18 18.93 24.69
C ALA A 56 30.71 20.33 25.11
N LEU A 57 29.86 20.41 26.14
CA LEU A 57 29.37 21.68 26.68
C LEU A 57 30.50 22.52 27.29
N HIS A 58 31.40 21.89 28.06
CA HIS A 58 32.59 22.53 28.63
C HIS A 58 33.49 23.10 27.53
N ASN A 59 33.77 22.33 26.48
CA ASN A 59 34.62 22.75 25.36
C ASN A 59 33.99 23.89 24.55
N LEU A 60 32.71 23.78 24.21
CA LEU A 60 31.96 24.82 23.50
C LEU A 60 31.92 26.13 24.30
N TYR A 61 31.65 26.03 25.60
CA TYR A 61 31.54 27.19 26.47
C TYR A 61 32.90 27.85 26.71
N SER A 62 33.97 27.06 26.90
CA SER A 62 35.33 27.58 27.04
C SER A 62 35.83 28.27 25.76
N SER A 63 35.50 27.72 24.58
CA SER A 63 35.78 28.38 23.30
C SER A 63 35.00 29.68 23.15
N LYS A 64 33.71 29.67 23.49
CA LYS A 64 32.84 30.86 23.42
C LYS A 64 33.35 31.99 24.32
N ILE A 65 33.77 31.67 25.53
CA ILE A 65 34.35 32.65 26.46
C ILE A 65 35.61 33.29 25.89
N THR A 66 36.46 32.51 25.22
CA THR A 66 37.67 33.02 24.57
C THR A 66 37.34 34.10 23.53
N PHE A 67 36.24 33.96 22.79
CA PHE A 67 35.74 34.99 21.87
C PHE A 67 35.14 36.19 22.60
N GLU A 68 34.40 35.98 23.69
CA GLU A 68 33.83 37.07 24.47
C GLU A 68 34.91 37.96 25.12
N TYR A 69 36.04 37.38 25.52
CA TYR A 69 37.19 38.14 26.03
C TYR A 69 37.85 39.04 24.98
N GLN A 70 37.68 38.75 23.68
CA GLN A 70 38.23 39.58 22.61
C GLN A 70 37.37 40.83 22.33
N LEU A 71 36.17 40.93 22.91
CA LEU A 71 35.29 42.09 22.75
C LEU A 71 35.67 43.20 23.75
N PRO A 72 35.94 44.45 23.29
CA PRO A 72 36.34 45.56 24.15
C PRO A 72 35.29 46.01 25.19
N SER A 73 34.06 45.46 25.15
CA SER A 73 32.93 45.82 26.01
C SER A 73 32.65 44.83 27.14
N SER A 74 33.50 43.81 27.35
CA SER A 74 33.23 42.79 28.39
C SER A 74 33.35 43.35 29.81
N SER A 75 32.28 43.23 30.59
CA SER A 75 32.24 43.67 31.99
C SER A 75 32.96 42.69 32.91
N GLN A 76 33.65 43.19 33.94
CA GLN A 76 34.30 42.35 34.97
C GLN A 76 33.34 41.34 35.62
N LYS A 77 32.06 41.72 35.83
CA LYS A 77 31.03 40.84 36.39
C LYS A 77 30.69 39.68 35.45
N LEU A 78 30.72 39.90 34.14
CA LEU A 78 30.50 38.87 33.14
C LEU A 78 31.66 37.87 33.15
N ASN A 79 32.90 38.38 33.15
CA ASN A 79 34.12 37.57 33.20
C ASN A 79 34.15 36.65 34.43
N THR A 80 33.83 37.16 35.62
CA THR A 80 33.79 36.32 36.83
C THR A 80 32.71 35.24 36.78
N THR A 81 31.59 35.52 36.10
CA THR A 81 30.49 34.56 35.95
C THR A 81 30.88 33.46 34.97
N ASN A 82 31.50 33.83 33.85
CA ASN A 82 32.02 32.93 32.83
C ASN A 82 33.05 31.95 33.41
N GLU A 83 34.03 32.43 34.19
CA GLU A 83 35.00 31.59 34.89
C GLU A 83 34.35 30.61 35.87
N CYS A 84 33.32 31.06 36.61
CA CYS A 84 32.57 30.20 37.53
C CYS A 84 31.84 29.09 36.77
N ILE A 85 31.18 29.40 35.65
CA ILE A 85 30.46 28.42 34.85
C ILE A 85 31.42 27.40 34.23
N VAL A 86 32.57 27.83 33.71
CA VAL A 86 33.61 26.91 33.21
C VAL A 86 34.09 25.97 34.31
N SER A 87 34.34 26.51 35.51
CA SER A 87 34.76 25.73 36.67
C SER A 87 33.72 24.69 37.09
N VAL A 88 32.43 25.06 37.10
CA VAL A 88 31.33 24.11 37.41
C VAL A 88 31.23 23.03 36.33
N LEU A 89 31.28 23.39 35.05
CA LEU A 89 31.23 22.44 33.95
C LEU A 89 32.43 21.47 33.96
N SER A 90 33.63 21.96 34.29
CA SER A 90 34.82 21.13 34.44
C SER A 90 34.65 20.15 35.60
N GLY A 91 34.19 20.61 36.77
CA GLY A 91 33.93 19.75 37.93
C GLY A 91 32.86 18.69 37.66
N LEU A 92 31.76 19.05 36.98
CA LEU A 92 30.72 18.09 36.59
C LEU A 92 31.22 17.04 35.59
N THR A 93 32.04 17.45 34.62
CA THR A 93 32.66 16.54 33.66
C THR A 93 33.57 15.54 34.39
N LEU A 94 34.38 16.01 35.34
CA LEU A 94 35.24 15.15 36.15
C LEU A 94 34.45 14.16 37.01
N ILE A 95 33.36 14.59 37.68
CA ILE A 95 32.52 13.65 38.43
C ILE A 95 31.93 12.59 37.50
N ALA A 96 31.37 13.01 36.36
CA ALA A 96 30.76 12.07 35.42
C ALA A 96 31.77 11.03 34.92
N LEU A 97 33.02 11.46 34.69
CA LEU A 97 34.13 10.57 34.32
C LEU A 97 34.47 9.60 35.45
N GLN A 98 34.62 10.09 36.68
CA GLN A 98 34.90 9.25 37.85
C GLN A 98 33.81 8.21 38.06
N ILE A 99 32.53 8.58 37.90
CA ILE A 99 31.42 7.63 37.98
C ILE A 99 31.52 6.58 36.87
N CYS A 100 31.88 6.97 35.65
CA CYS A 100 32.13 6.02 34.56
C CYS A 100 33.26 5.04 34.92
N GLU A 101 34.39 5.53 35.43
CA GLU A 101 35.56 4.73 35.80
C GLU A 101 35.24 3.75 36.94
N VAL A 102 34.62 4.22 38.02
CA VAL A 102 34.17 3.38 39.15
C VAL A 102 33.19 2.30 38.68
N LEU A 103 32.28 2.64 37.77
CA LEU A 103 31.28 1.70 37.26
C LEU A 103 31.88 0.66 36.30
N GLU A 104 32.96 0.99 35.59
CA GLU A 104 33.73 0.04 34.78
C GLU A 104 34.64 -0.83 35.64
N GLU A 105 35.36 -0.25 36.60
CA GLU A 105 36.27 -0.94 37.51
C GLU A 105 35.54 -1.97 38.38
N HIS A 106 34.40 -1.59 38.95
CA HIS A 106 33.62 -2.48 39.81
C HIS A 106 32.53 -3.26 39.05
N ASN A 107 32.57 -3.31 37.72
CA ASN A 107 31.56 -4.02 36.92
C ASN A 107 31.38 -5.47 37.36
N GLU A 108 32.49 -6.16 37.63
CA GLU A 108 32.48 -7.56 38.05
C GLU A 108 31.98 -7.75 39.49
N VAL A 109 32.21 -6.76 40.35
CA VAL A 109 31.67 -6.76 41.72
C VAL A 109 30.16 -6.52 41.67
N PHE A 110 29.69 -5.60 40.83
CA PHE A 110 28.27 -5.41 40.59
C PHE A 110 27.65 -6.66 39.96
N SER A 111 28.26 -7.26 38.92
CA SER A 111 27.74 -8.48 38.29
C SER A 111 27.70 -9.68 39.27
N ALA A 112 28.73 -9.82 40.12
CA ALA A 112 28.84 -10.87 41.12
C ALA A 112 27.91 -10.68 42.32
N ALA A 113 27.84 -9.48 42.91
CA ALA A 113 26.95 -9.17 44.05
C ALA A 113 25.47 -9.40 43.68
N LEU A 114 25.12 -9.15 42.42
CA LEU A 114 23.78 -9.38 41.88
C LEU A 114 23.51 -10.85 41.54
N SER A 115 24.56 -11.65 41.40
CA SER A 115 24.47 -13.12 41.26
C SER A 115 24.44 -13.82 42.63
N GLN A 116 24.97 -13.17 43.67
CA GLN A 116 25.16 -13.73 45.02
C GLN A 116 24.07 -13.36 46.04
N SER A 117 22.98 -12.69 45.65
CA SER A 117 21.81 -12.49 46.51
C SER A 117 21.00 -13.79 46.76
N THR A 118 21.68 -14.94 46.81
CA THR A 118 21.16 -16.20 47.34
C THR A 118 22.12 -16.67 48.42
N PRO A 119 21.70 -16.74 49.70
CA PRO A 119 22.55 -17.28 50.74
C PRO A 119 22.70 -18.79 50.49
N THR A 120 23.94 -19.20 50.28
CA THR A 120 24.52 -20.51 50.58
C THR A 120 23.53 -21.63 50.94
N SER A 121 23.04 -22.34 49.94
CA SER A 121 22.78 -23.77 50.04
C SER A 121 22.65 -24.31 48.63
N SER A 122 23.36 -25.40 48.38
CA SER A 122 23.29 -26.24 47.20
C SER A 122 21.90 -26.26 46.55
N GLN A 123 21.87 -26.03 45.22
CA GLN A 123 20.77 -26.36 44.32
C GLN A 123 19.61 -25.32 44.21
N ALA A 124 19.91 -24.08 43.84
CA ALA A 124 18.88 -23.13 43.38
C ALA A 124 19.03 -22.85 41.87
N LYS A 125 18.35 -23.66 41.05
CA LYS A 125 17.93 -23.20 39.71
C LYS A 125 17.17 -21.89 39.94
N SER A 126 17.60 -20.81 39.28
CA SER A 126 17.00 -19.47 39.34
C SER A 126 15.48 -19.53 39.47
N SER A 127 14.95 -19.44 40.69
CA SER A 127 13.51 -19.56 40.93
C SER A 127 12.84 -18.21 40.67
N ALA A 128 12.85 -17.78 39.42
CA ALA A 128 11.70 -17.03 38.96
C ALA A 128 10.47 -17.93 39.20
N SER A 129 9.44 -17.43 39.87
CA SER A 129 8.18 -18.17 40.04
C SER A 129 7.81 -18.82 38.70
N SER A 130 7.43 -20.10 38.72
CA SER A 130 7.11 -20.86 37.49
C SER A 130 6.11 -20.13 36.58
N VAL A 131 5.32 -19.22 37.16
CA VAL A 131 4.43 -18.28 36.49
C VAL A 131 5.20 -17.24 35.67
N VAL A 132 6.18 -16.55 36.26
CA VAL A 132 7.00 -15.53 35.58
C VAL A 132 7.79 -16.15 34.43
N GLN A 133 8.33 -17.36 34.62
CA GLN A 133 9.04 -18.07 33.55
C GLN A 133 8.08 -18.45 32.41
N ARG A 134 6.88 -18.96 32.71
CA ARG A 134 5.85 -19.25 31.70
C ARG A 134 5.38 -17.99 30.97
N LEU A 135 5.21 -16.88 31.67
CA LEU A 135 4.84 -15.61 31.04
C LEU A 135 5.95 -15.12 30.10
N ARG A 136 7.22 -15.21 30.49
CA ARG A 136 8.35 -14.88 29.61
C ARG A 136 8.44 -15.78 28.39
N GLN A 137 8.26 -17.08 28.56
CA GLN A 137 8.23 -18.03 27.44
C GLN A 137 7.06 -17.74 26.49
N ARG A 138 5.87 -17.44 27.03
CA ARG A 138 4.71 -17.04 26.23
C ARG A 138 4.94 -15.73 25.48
N ALA A 139 5.48 -14.72 26.15
CA ALA A 139 5.77 -13.41 25.56
C ALA A 139 6.81 -13.53 24.43
N THR A 140 7.91 -14.24 24.68
CA THR A 140 8.96 -14.47 23.67
C THR A 140 8.44 -15.27 22.48
N SER A 141 7.61 -16.29 22.72
CA SER A 141 6.95 -17.04 21.63
C SER A 141 6.01 -16.16 20.81
N TYR A 142 5.22 -15.30 21.47
CA TYR A 142 4.30 -14.39 20.78
C TYR A 142 5.03 -13.37 19.91
N ILE A 143 6.08 -12.72 20.45
CA ILE A 143 6.92 -11.77 19.70
C ILE A 143 7.60 -12.47 18.52
N ARG A 144 8.08 -13.71 18.69
CA ARG A 144 8.64 -14.49 17.58
C ARG A 144 7.61 -14.76 16.47
N THR A 145 6.35 -15.01 16.82
CA THR A 145 5.27 -15.19 15.83
C THR A 145 4.94 -13.89 15.12
N LEU A 146 4.91 -12.76 15.82
CA LEU A 146 4.67 -11.44 15.21
C LEU A 146 5.80 -11.03 14.26
N ASN A 147 7.04 -11.33 14.63
CA ASN A 147 8.22 -11.01 13.84
C ASN A 147 8.51 -12.04 12.73
N LYS A 148 7.69 -13.09 12.61
CA LYS A 148 7.82 -14.02 11.50
C LYS A 148 7.48 -13.26 10.21
N GLU A 149 8.40 -13.25 9.27
CA GLU A 149 8.14 -12.72 7.93
C GLU A 149 6.89 -13.40 7.40
N CYS A 150 5.85 -12.61 7.12
CA CYS A 150 4.67 -13.13 6.44
C CYS A 150 5.14 -13.76 5.13
N PRO A 151 4.67 -14.96 4.78
CA PRO A 151 4.93 -15.52 3.47
C PRO A 151 4.54 -14.49 2.41
N GLU A 152 5.24 -14.48 1.27
CA GLU A 152 4.98 -13.58 0.16
C GLU A 152 3.50 -13.71 -0.24
N SER A 153 2.69 -12.77 0.25
CA SER A 153 1.25 -12.74 0.06
C SER A 153 0.97 -11.53 -0.80
N VAL A 154 0.13 -11.74 -1.81
CA VAL A 154 -0.40 -10.63 -2.60
C VAL A 154 -1.09 -9.65 -1.63
N PRO A 155 -0.73 -8.35 -1.65
CA PRO A 155 -1.38 -7.36 -0.81
C PRO A 155 -2.90 -7.39 -1.00
N TYR A 156 -3.65 -7.27 0.09
CA TYR A 156 -5.12 -7.39 0.07
C TYR A 156 -5.79 -6.44 -0.93
N THR A 157 -5.27 -5.22 -1.05
CA THR A 157 -5.76 -4.22 -2.02
C THR A 157 -5.57 -4.67 -3.46
N LEU A 158 -4.43 -5.31 -3.77
CA LEU A 158 -4.14 -5.85 -5.09
C LEU A 158 -5.00 -7.09 -5.39
N ALA A 159 -5.21 -7.96 -4.41
CA ALA A 159 -6.10 -9.11 -4.54
C ALA A 159 -7.55 -8.68 -4.84
N LEU A 160 -8.05 -7.65 -4.15
CA LEU A 160 -9.38 -7.08 -4.42
C LEU A 160 -9.47 -6.45 -5.81
N HIS A 161 -8.42 -5.73 -6.23
CA HIS A 161 -8.37 -5.14 -7.56
C HIS A 161 -8.44 -6.22 -8.64
N HIS A 162 -7.62 -7.26 -8.55
CA HIS A 162 -7.64 -8.39 -9.48
C HIS A 162 -9.00 -9.11 -9.49
N ALA A 163 -9.60 -9.34 -8.33
CA ALA A 163 -10.93 -9.94 -8.24
C ALA A 163 -11.98 -9.09 -8.99
N ARG A 164 -11.96 -7.77 -8.82
CA ARG A 164 -12.87 -6.85 -9.53
C ARG A 164 -12.63 -6.86 -11.03
N CYS A 165 -11.37 -6.78 -11.47
CA CYS A 165 -11.00 -6.83 -12.89
C CYS A 165 -11.40 -8.15 -13.56
N MET A 166 -11.21 -9.27 -12.85
CA MET A 166 -11.62 -10.60 -13.34
C MET A 166 -13.14 -10.69 -13.50
N SER A 167 -13.91 -10.22 -12.52
CA SER A 167 -15.37 -10.20 -12.59
C SER A 167 -15.86 -9.31 -13.74
N SER A 168 -15.34 -8.09 -13.87
CA SER A 168 -15.77 -7.17 -14.94
C SER A 168 -15.38 -7.67 -16.33
N SER A 169 -14.20 -8.28 -16.46
CA SER A 169 -13.77 -8.89 -17.74
C SER A 169 -14.61 -10.11 -18.08
N SER A 170 -15.03 -10.89 -17.07
CA SER A 170 -15.89 -12.04 -17.29
C SER A 170 -17.28 -11.63 -17.75
N GLU A 171 -17.86 -10.59 -17.15
CA GLU A 171 -19.18 -10.04 -17.54
C GLU A 171 -19.16 -9.50 -18.98
N LYS A 172 -18.13 -8.71 -19.34
CA LYS A 172 -17.97 -8.19 -20.71
C LYS A 172 -17.88 -9.31 -21.74
N ARG A 173 -17.09 -10.35 -21.44
CA ARG A 173 -16.93 -11.53 -22.32
C ARG A 173 -18.24 -12.29 -22.51
N GLU A 174 -19.06 -12.45 -21.46
CA GLU A 174 -20.36 -13.10 -21.58
C GLU A 174 -21.31 -12.29 -22.47
N THR A 175 -21.37 -10.97 -22.28
CA THR A 175 -22.19 -10.07 -23.11
C THR A 175 -21.77 -10.10 -24.58
N LEU A 176 -20.46 -10.02 -24.86
CA LEU A 176 -19.93 -10.14 -26.22
C LEU A 176 -20.27 -11.50 -26.84
N SER A 177 -20.14 -12.59 -26.08
CA SER A 177 -20.52 -13.92 -26.55
C SER A 177 -22.00 -14.00 -26.92
N LYS A 178 -22.90 -13.40 -26.12
CA LYS A 178 -24.33 -13.32 -26.44
C LYS A 178 -24.59 -12.51 -27.70
N GLN A 179 -23.89 -11.39 -27.87
CA GLN A 179 -24.02 -10.55 -29.06
C GLN A 179 -23.54 -11.28 -30.33
N VAL A 180 -22.44 -12.02 -30.26
CA VAL A 180 -21.92 -12.82 -31.39
C VAL A 180 -22.90 -13.94 -31.76
N VAL A 181 -23.47 -14.64 -30.78
CA VAL A 181 -24.48 -15.67 -31.05
C VAL A 181 -25.73 -15.06 -31.70
N SER A 182 -26.23 -13.96 -31.15
CA SER A 182 -27.41 -13.26 -31.69
C SER A 182 -27.18 -12.72 -33.10
N SER A 183 -26.00 -12.16 -33.39
CA SER A 183 -25.67 -11.69 -34.74
C SER A 183 -25.54 -12.85 -35.72
N GLN A 184 -24.98 -13.99 -35.29
CA GLN A 184 -24.88 -15.18 -36.12
C GLN A 184 -26.27 -15.75 -36.45
N GLU A 185 -27.20 -15.77 -35.51
CA GLU A 185 -28.60 -16.16 -35.74
C GLU A 185 -29.28 -15.22 -36.75
N MET A 186 -29.06 -13.90 -36.62
CA MET A 186 -29.59 -12.92 -37.57
C MET A 186 -29.03 -13.11 -38.98
N ILE A 187 -27.73 -13.41 -39.12
CA ILE A 187 -27.11 -13.72 -40.41
C ILE A 187 -27.80 -14.92 -41.06
N VAL A 188 -28.01 -16.01 -40.33
CA VAL A 188 -28.67 -17.21 -40.86
C VAL A 188 -30.10 -16.91 -41.30
N GLN A 189 -30.85 -16.09 -40.55
CA GLN A 189 -32.20 -15.67 -40.95
C GLN A 189 -32.19 -14.85 -42.24
N LEU A 190 -31.26 -13.90 -42.36
CA LEU A 190 -31.11 -13.08 -43.56
C LEU A 190 -30.68 -13.90 -44.77
N GLU A 191 -29.81 -14.89 -44.59
CA GLU A 191 -29.41 -15.84 -45.64
C GLU A 191 -30.62 -16.64 -46.14
N GLN A 192 -31.46 -17.16 -45.24
CA GLN A 192 -32.69 -17.86 -45.60
C GLN A 192 -33.70 -16.97 -46.32
N GLU A 193 -33.86 -15.71 -45.88
CA GLU A 193 -34.75 -14.77 -46.55
C GLU A 193 -34.23 -14.39 -47.95
N ASN A 194 -32.92 -14.23 -48.11
CA ASN A 194 -32.31 -13.95 -49.41
C ASN A 194 -32.56 -15.11 -50.39
N GLU A 195 -32.36 -16.36 -49.94
CA GLU A 195 -32.69 -17.55 -50.74
C GLU A 195 -34.17 -17.62 -51.10
N ARG A 196 -35.06 -17.33 -50.14
CA ARG A 196 -36.51 -17.26 -50.39
C ARG A 196 -36.85 -16.25 -51.47
N ILE A 197 -36.37 -15.01 -51.33
CA ILE A 197 -36.64 -13.92 -52.28
C ILE A 197 -36.09 -14.29 -53.67
N LYS A 198 -34.91 -14.90 -53.73
CA LYS A 198 -34.32 -15.39 -54.99
C LYS A 198 -35.23 -16.40 -55.68
N LEU A 199 -35.79 -17.35 -54.93
CA LEU A 199 -36.74 -18.34 -55.46
C LEU A 199 -38.05 -17.69 -55.92
N ASP A 200 -38.57 -16.72 -55.17
CA ASP A 200 -39.79 -15.98 -55.53
C ASP A 200 -39.61 -15.18 -56.83
N LEU A 201 -38.45 -14.53 -57.02
CA LEU A 201 -38.11 -13.82 -58.25
C LEU A 201 -38.03 -14.77 -59.46
N GLN A 202 -37.38 -15.92 -59.31
CA GLN A 202 -37.32 -16.94 -60.37
C GLN A 202 -38.72 -17.46 -60.73
N LEU A 203 -39.58 -17.69 -59.74
CA LEU A 203 -40.96 -18.12 -59.98
C LEU A 203 -41.75 -17.05 -60.74
N LEU A 204 -41.54 -15.77 -60.42
CA LEU A 204 -42.19 -14.65 -61.08
C LEU A 204 -41.74 -14.52 -62.54
N GLU A 205 -40.44 -14.70 -62.81
CA GLU A 205 -39.87 -14.71 -64.16
C GLU A 205 -40.50 -15.81 -65.03
N VAL A 206 -40.56 -17.05 -64.53
CA VAL A 206 -41.22 -18.17 -65.25
C VAL A 206 -42.70 -17.89 -65.51
N LYS A 207 -43.42 -17.32 -64.54
CA LYS A 207 -44.84 -16.94 -64.71
C LYS A 207 -44.99 -15.85 -65.77
N TYR A 208 -44.11 -14.86 -65.77
CA TYR A 208 -44.09 -13.78 -66.75
C TYR A 208 -43.83 -14.32 -68.16
N GLU A 209 -42.81 -15.15 -68.35
CA GLU A 209 -42.51 -15.78 -69.64
C GLU A 209 -43.68 -16.62 -70.16
N LYS A 210 -44.31 -17.42 -69.28
CA LYS A 210 -45.48 -18.23 -69.62
C LYS A 210 -46.66 -17.34 -70.05
N GLY A 211 -46.88 -16.23 -69.33
CA GLY A 211 -47.88 -15.23 -69.67
C GLY A 211 -47.60 -14.58 -71.03
N GLN A 212 -46.35 -14.21 -71.31
CA GLN A 212 -45.94 -13.62 -72.58
C GLN A 212 -46.12 -14.60 -73.75
N LYS A 213 -45.75 -15.88 -73.58
CA LYS A 213 -45.99 -16.93 -74.58
C LYS A 213 -47.48 -17.11 -74.86
N LYS A 214 -48.34 -17.05 -73.83
CA LYS A 214 -49.80 -17.12 -73.98
C LYS A 214 -50.36 -15.91 -74.72
N ALA A 215 -49.89 -14.70 -74.39
CA ALA A 215 -50.29 -13.47 -75.10
C ALA A 215 -49.93 -13.54 -76.58
N LYS A 216 -48.70 -13.93 -76.92
CA LYS A 216 -48.25 -14.12 -78.32
C LYS A 216 -49.11 -15.13 -79.08
N ARG A 217 -49.44 -16.28 -78.47
CA ARG A 217 -50.34 -17.27 -79.10
C ARG A 217 -51.74 -16.72 -79.37
N LEU A 218 -52.29 -15.93 -78.46
CA LEU A 218 -53.60 -15.29 -78.65
C LEU A 218 -53.55 -14.18 -79.73
N GLU A 219 -52.45 -13.44 -79.82
CA GLU A 219 -52.22 -12.47 -80.90
C GLU A 219 -52.13 -13.18 -82.26
N GLU A 220 -51.44 -14.32 -82.33
CA GLU A 220 -51.39 -15.17 -83.52
C GLU A 220 -52.79 -15.72 -83.87
N GLU A 221 -53.52 -16.32 -82.93
CA GLU A 221 -54.88 -16.86 -83.14
C GLU A 221 -55.89 -15.78 -83.59
N SER A 222 -55.85 -14.58 -83.00
CA SER A 222 -56.72 -13.46 -83.41
C SER A 222 -56.36 -12.90 -84.79
N SER A 223 -55.08 -12.91 -85.16
CA SER A 223 -54.63 -12.56 -86.52
C SER A 223 -55.11 -13.56 -87.56
N HIS A 224 -55.20 -14.86 -87.22
CA HIS A 224 -55.74 -15.90 -88.11
C HIS A 224 -57.28 -15.84 -88.22
N GLN A 225 -57.97 -15.47 -87.14
CA GLN A 225 -59.43 -15.25 -87.14
C GLN A 225 -59.88 -13.96 -87.85
N SER A 226 -59.01 -12.96 -87.99
CA SER A 226 -59.32 -11.73 -88.72
C SER A 226 -59.43 -11.88 -90.26
N SER A 227 -59.24 -13.08 -90.83
CA SER A 227 -59.65 -13.38 -92.22
C SER A 227 -61.10 -13.87 -92.36
N GLY A 228 -61.86 -13.96 -91.26
CA GLY A 228 -63.27 -14.34 -91.30
C GLY A 228 -64.09 -13.82 -90.11
N GLY A 229 -64.76 -12.67 -90.31
CA GLY A 229 -66.06 -12.41 -89.66
C GLY A 229 -66.11 -11.40 -88.50
N ALA A 230 -66.66 -10.23 -88.84
CA ALA A 230 -67.35 -9.17 -88.08
C ALA A 230 -67.73 -9.31 -86.57
N SER A 231 -67.52 -8.17 -85.88
CA SER A 231 -68.42 -7.46 -84.93
C SER A 231 -68.55 -7.89 -83.45
N GLY A 232 -68.42 -6.91 -82.54
CA GLY A 232 -68.85 -6.96 -81.12
C GLY A 232 -67.75 -6.55 -80.13
N VAL A 233 -67.58 -5.27 -79.77
CA VAL A 233 -68.19 -4.57 -78.60
C VAL A 233 -67.45 -4.80 -77.25
N LEU A 234 -66.86 -3.68 -76.77
CA LEU A 234 -66.54 -3.22 -75.40
C LEU A 234 -65.29 -3.70 -74.62
N THR A 235 -64.46 -2.70 -74.28
CA THR A 235 -63.51 -2.63 -73.13
C THR A 235 -63.42 -1.14 -72.69
N PRO A 236 -62.87 -0.77 -71.50
CA PRO A 236 -62.43 -1.60 -70.37
C PRO A 236 -62.90 -1.09 -68.98
N ALA A 237 -63.08 -2.02 -68.03
CA ALA A 237 -63.11 -1.71 -66.60
C ALA A 237 -61.68 -1.64 -66.05
N GLN A 238 -61.29 -0.47 -65.54
CA GLN A 238 -60.09 -0.27 -64.73
C GLN A 238 -60.20 -1.06 -63.43
N SER A 239 -59.21 -1.89 -63.13
CA SER A 239 -58.95 -2.35 -61.77
C SER A 239 -57.48 -2.18 -61.43
N ARG A 240 -57.23 -1.19 -60.56
CA ARG A 240 -55.97 -0.96 -59.86
C ARG A 240 -55.74 -2.13 -58.91
N ASN A 241 -54.70 -2.92 -59.16
CA ASN A 241 -54.09 -3.73 -58.09
C ASN A 241 -52.84 -3.01 -57.61
N SER A 242 -52.96 -2.44 -56.42
CA SER A 242 -51.89 -1.90 -55.60
C SER A 242 -50.87 -2.99 -55.28
N LEU A 243 -49.63 -2.81 -55.71
CA LEU A 243 -48.48 -3.48 -55.09
C LEU A 243 -48.37 -2.98 -53.65
N GLY A 244 -48.81 -3.82 -52.69
CA GLY A 244 -48.46 -3.67 -51.29
C GLY A 244 -47.01 -4.06 -51.10
N VAL A 245 -46.09 -3.14 -51.38
CA VAL A 245 -44.75 -3.18 -50.80
C VAL A 245 -44.93 -2.82 -49.33
N SER A 246 -44.97 -3.84 -48.47
CA SER A 246 -44.93 -3.61 -47.03
C SER A 246 -43.50 -3.23 -46.67
N THR A 247 -43.30 -1.92 -46.53
CA THR A 247 -42.10 -1.29 -46.00
C THR A 247 -41.87 -1.78 -44.58
N GLN A 248 -40.98 -2.76 -44.42
CA GLN A 248 -40.34 -3.08 -43.14
C GLN A 248 -38.84 -2.79 -43.26
N VAL A 249 -38.51 -1.53 -43.57
CA VAL A 249 -37.12 -1.02 -43.60
C VAL A 249 -36.89 0.02 -42.49
N GLN A 250 -37.84 0.17 -41.55
CA GLN A 250 -37.80 1.23 -40.53
C GLN A 250 -37.28 0.80 -39.14
N SER A 251 -36.71 -0.40 -38.97
CA SER A 251 -36.11 -0.79 -37.68
C SER A 251 -34.61 -1.13 -37.72
N LEU A 252 -33.90 -0.87 -38.83
CA LEU A 252 -32.47 -1.17 -38.94
C LEU A 252 -31.56 0.06 -38.86
N SER A 253 -32.11 1.27 -38.71
CA SER A 253 -31.28 2.49 -38.64
C SER A 253 -30.75 2.82 -37.24
N ASP A 254 -31.32 2.22 -36.18
CA ASP A 254 -30.98 2.57 -34.79
C ASP A 254 -29.87 1.71 -34.17
N SER A 255 -29.45 0.60 -34.83
CA SER A 255 -28.35 -0.26 -34.32
C SER A 255 -27.00 -0.06 -35.01
N VAL A 256 -26.95 0.59 -36.18
CA VAL A 256 -25.69 0.86 -36.89
C VAL A 256 -25.02 2.16 -36.40
N GLY A 257 -25.79 3.07 -35.78
CA GLY A 257 -25.29 4.35 -35.27
C GLY A 257 -24.39 4.28 -34.03
N ASN A 258 -24.38 3.15 -33.30
CA ASN A 258 -23.59 3.01 -32.07
C ASN A 258 -22.20 2.39 -32.28
N LEU A 259 -21.81 2.06 -33.52
CA LEU A 259 -20.48 1.50 -33.81
C LEU A 259 -19.44 2.57 -34.20
N ALA A 260 -19.83 3.85 -34.35
CA ALA A 260 -18.97 4.91 -34.86
C ALA A 260 -18.45 5.90 -33.80
N LEU A 261 -18.58 5.59 -32.49
CA LEU A 261 -18.28 6.54 -31.41
C LEU A 261 -17.29 6.02 -30.35
N LEU A 262 -16.47 5.01 -30.66
CA LEU A 262 -15.45 4.50 -29.73
C LEU A 262 -14.07 4.23 -30.39
N GLU A 263 -13.71 4.95 -31.45
CA GLU A 263 -12.36 4.87 -32.05
C GLU A 263 -11.47 6.12 -31.86
N GLU A 264 -11.90 7.14 -31.11
CA GLU A 264 -11.04 8.26 -30.71
C GLU A 264 -10.93 8.34 -29.18
N GLU A 265 -9.95 7.62 -28.59
CA GLU A 265 -9.25 7.98 -27.33
C GLU A 265 -8.36 6.81 -26.85
N VAL A 266 -7.37 6.36 -27.65
CA VAL A 266 -6.14 5.73 -27.12
C VAL A 266 -4.99 5.96 -28.11
N SER A 267 -4.42 7.17 -28.07
CA SER A 267 -3.05 7.44 -28.56
C SER A 267 -2.57 8.72 -27.92
N ASP A 268 -2.17 8.62 -26.66
CA ASP A 268 -1.09 9.41 -26.05
C ASP A 268 -0.90 8.94 -24.60
N GLU A 269 0.01 7.97 -24.40
CA GLU A 269 0.90 7.81 -23.24
C GLU A 269 2.01 6.80 -23.55
#